data_AF-A0A385PY05-F1
#
_entry.id   AF-A0A385PY05-F1
#
_cell.length_a   1.000
_cell.length_b   1.000
_cell.length_c   1.000
_cell.angle_alpha   90.00
_cell.angle_beta   90.00
_cell.angle_gamma   90.00
#
_symmetry.space_group_name_H-M   'P 1'
#
loop_
_entity.id
_entity.type
_entity.pdbx_description
1 polymer ?
#
loop_
_entity_poly.entity_id
_entity_poly.type
_entity_poly.pdbx_seq_one_letter_code
_entity_poly.pdbx_strand_id
1 'polypeptide(L)'
;MKVVITDSGILWHYGNPILKKYKHLVLVVCLDGSKVTDEYECFICPHKSFGLGMSMGVGSRVYNDLEDVADELYYKLRSEDDILFLTDGNPASLYPYYIIKNRKHHMNIHLWASPPWSIEGKARMNIHKDMLSDLSGVKSVCYIDTQDYLKNEYKNFGGLLEDVQNYFEEIFPIVIDSISKIENESYFDLVSKSYIPLGKVLNKNDILENRYLTGDVNIASMYLIEGMVYIPNYMESNTYTKDTIYRSVARIDGKKICNTLREYRFKLAQMNSIEFNSEECSYVGACAGTCEKCDEEARYLSMKLSEIPKEKQRIPRLGLEEVE
;
A
#
# COMPACT_ATOMS: atom_id res chain seq x y z
N MET A 1 -21.34 -10.84 -11.60
CA MET A 1 -19.94 -10.49 -11.33
C MET A 1 -19.15 -10.52 -12.63
N LYS A 2 -18.24 -9.55 -12.83
CA LYS A 2 -17.25 -9.56 -13.91
C LYS A 2 -15.83 -9.65 -13.35
N VAL A 3 -14.94 -10.30 -14.09
CA VAL A 3 -13.49 -10.31 -13.86
C VAL A 3 -12.85 -9.48 -14.96
N VAL A 4 -12.12 -8.44 -14.60
CA VAL A 4 -11.49 -7.50 -15.55
C VAL A 4 -9.98 -7.70 -15.51
N ILE A 5 -9.40 -7.92 -16.69
CA ILE A 5 -7.95 -7.99 -16.92
C ILE A 5 -7.56 -6.98 -18.00
N THR A 6 -6.25 -6.79 -18.21
CA THR A 6 -5.73 -6.06 -19.38
C THR A 6 -4.89 -6.98 -20.25
N ASP A 7 -4.76 -6.64 -21.53
CA ASP A 7 -3.79 -7.25 -22.45
C ASP A 7 -2.33 -7.02 -22.04
N SER A 8 -2.07 -6.05 -21.16
CA SER A 8 -0.73 -5.72 -20.65
C SER A 8 -0.31 -6.52 -19.40
N GLY A 9 -1.21 -7.30 -18.80
CA GLY A 9 -0.93 -8.07 -17.59
C GLY A 9 0.20 -9.09 -17.79
N ILE A 10 1.07 -9.24 -16.79
CA ILE A 10 2.16 -10.22 -16.77
C ILE A 10 1.69 -11.54 -16.16
N LEU A 11 1.08 -11.47 -14.97
CA LEU A 11 0.57 -12.64 -14.24
C LEU A 11 -0.87 -12.96 -14.67
N TRP A 12 -1.67 -11.91 -14.92
CA TRP A 12 -3.08 -12.02 -15.32
C TRP A 12 -3.28 -11.69 -16.80
N HIS A 13 -2.47 -12.32 -17.66
CA HIS A 13 -2.58 -12.22 -19.11
C HIS A 13 -3.76 -13.05 -19.65
N TYR A 14 -4.37 -12.66 -20.77
CA TYR A 14 -5.48 -13.42 -21.38
C TYR A 14 -5.09 -14.86 -21.76
N GLY A 15 -3.82 -15.14 -22.00
CA GLY A 15 -3.30 -16.50 -22.21
C GLY A 15 -3.28 -17.39 -20.96
N ASN A 16 -3.58 -16.85 -19.77
CA ASN A 16 -3.49 -17.57 -18.50
C ASN A 16 -4.52 -18.72 -18.45
N PRO A 17 -4.10 -19.98 -18.20
CA PRO A 17 -4.98 -21.14 -18.19
C PRO A 17 -6.04 -21.11 -17.08
N ILE A 18 -5.78 -20.43 -15.95
CA ILE A 18 -6.73 -20.26 -14.85
C ILE A 18 -7.99 -19.55 -15.37
N LEU A 19 -7.82 -18.51 -16.18
CA LEU A 19 -8.92 -17.68 -16.70
C LEU A 19 -9.84 -18.45 -17.65
N LYS A 20 -9.35 -19.49 -18.32
CA LYS A 20 -10.16 -20.31 -19.24
C LYS A 20 -11.32 -21.01 -18.52
N LYS A 21 -11.14 -21.37 -17.25
CA LYS A 21 -12.18 -21.94 -16.40
C LYS A 21 -13.31 -20.94 -16.11
N TYR A 22 -13.02 -19.64 -16.22
CA TYR A 22 -13.92 -18.53 -15.90
C TYR A 22 -14.25 -17.65 -17.11
N LYS A 23 -14.05 -18.15 -18.34
CA LYS A 23 -14.13 -17.37 -19.58
C LYS A 23 -15.36 -16.47 -19.73
N HIS A 24 -16.51 -16.91 -19.22
CA HIS A 24 -17.79 -16.19 -19.29
C HIS A 24 -17.84 -14.96 -18.37
N LEU A 25 -16.95 -14.88 -17.39
CA LEU A 25 -16.83 -13.77 -16.45
C LEU A 25 -15.75 -12.78 -16.90
N VAL A 26 -14.87 -13.16 -17.83
CA VAL A 26 -13.67 -12.37 -18.15
C VAL A 26 -13.97 -11.32 -19.21
N LEU A 27 -13.61 -10.07 -18.88
CA LEU A 27 -13.51 -8.95 -19.80
C LEU A 27 -12.02 -8.55 -19.93
N VAL A 28 -11.52 -8.52 -21.16
CA VAL A 28 -10.16 -8.06 -21.47
C VAL A 28 -10.23 -6.61 -21.95
N VAL A 29 -9.65 -5.69 -21.18
CA VAL A 29 -9.44 -4.31 -21.62
C VAL A 29 -8.17 -4.29 -22.49
N CYS A 30 -8.34 -4.10 -23.79
CA CYS A 30 -7.26 -4.08 -24.76
C CYS A 30 -6.70 -2.66 -24.87
N LEU A 31 -5.62 -2.38 -24.16
CA LEU A 31 -5.02 -1.06 -24.05
C LEU A 31 -4.27 -0.63 -25.32
N ASP A 32 -3.79 -1.60 -26.12
CA ASP A 32 -3.06 -1.33 -27.37
C ASP A 32 -4.00 -1.11 -28.58
N GLY A 33 -5.31 -1.08 -28.33
CA GLY A 33 -6.34 -0.70 -29.29
C GLY A 33 -6.60 -1.66 -30.44
N SER A 34 -6.24 -2.92 -30.24
CA SER A 34 -6.69 -4.02 -31.08
C SER A 34 -7.21 -5.17 -30.22
N LYS A 35 -8.15 -5.94 -30.76
CA LYS A 35 -8.67 -7.15 -30.10
C LYS A 35 -7.55 -8.19 -30.02
N VAL A 36 -7.26 -8.70 -28.83
CA VAL A 36 -6.12 -9.62 -28.59
C VAL A 36 -6.51 -11.11 -28.56
N THR A 37 -7.80 -11.42 -28.45
CA THR A 37 -8.30 -12.79 -28.32
C THR A 37 -9.77 -12.91 -28.66
N ASP A 38 -10.17 -14.03 -29.27
CA ASP A 38 -11.58 -14.40 -29.48
C ASP A 38 -12.15 -15.26 -28.34
N GLU A 39 -11.31 -15.69 -27.38
CA GLU A 39 -11.73 -16.54 -26.26
C GLU A 39 -12.58 -15.79 -25.23
N TYR A 40 -12.37 -14.47 -25.10
CA TYR A 40 -13.00 -13.62 -24.10
C TYR A 40 -13.64 -12.39 -24.73
N GLU A 41 -14.56 -11.80 -23.99
CA GLU A 41 -15.09 -10.50 -24.33
C GLU A 41 -13.97 -9.43 -24.23
N CYS A 42 -13.90 -8.53 -25.20
CA CYS A 42 -12.88 -7.49 -25.25
C CYS A 42 -13.53 -6.11 -25.23
N PHE A 43 -12.97 -5.20 -24.45
CA PHE A 43 -13.20 -3.75 -24.55
C PHE A 43 -11.96 -3.13 -25.18
N ILE A 44 -12.10 -2.50 -26.35
CA ILE A 44 -10.97 -1.99 -27.13
C ILE A 44 -10.78 -0.51 -26.80
N CYS A 45 -9.63 -0.17 -26.22
CA CYS A 45 -9.23 1.21 -25.98
C CYS A 45 -8.81 1.88 -27.30
N PRO A 46 -9.22 3.11 -27.62
CA PRO A 46 -8.77 3.77 -28.84
C PRO A 46 -7.28 4.10 -28.77
N HIS A 47 -6.46 3.55 -29.67
CA HIS A 47 -5.04 3.90 -29.75
C HIS A 47 -4.85 5.18 -30.58
N LYS A 48 -4.72 6.35 -29.92
CA LYS A 48 -4.79 7.65 -30.61
C LYS A 48 -3.44 8.21 -31.08
N SER A 49 -2.28 7.67 -30.66
CA SER A 49 -0.98 8.20 -31.12
C SER A 49 0.25 7.30 -30.94
N PHE A 50 1.09 7.23 -32.00
CA PHE A 50 2.45 6.70 -31.97
C PHE A 50 3.43 7.73 -31.36
N GLY A 51 4.30 7.32 -30.44
CA GLY A 51 5.44 8.14 -30.02
C GLY A 51 6.36 7.48 -28.98
N LEU A 52 7.64 7.84 -29.02
CA LEU A 52 8.76 7.25 -28.26
C LEU A 52 8.78 7.54 -26.74
N GLY A 53 7.64 7.87 -26.12
CA GLY A 53 7.59 8.30 -24.71
C GLY A 53 7.16 7.19 -23.74
N MET A 54 8.07 6.76 -22.85
CA MET A 54 7.85 5.74 -21.79
C MET A 54 7.13 6.29 -20.54
N SER A 55 6.04 7.07 -20.69
CA SER A 55 5.26 7.49 -19.51
C SER A 55 4.43 6.32 -19.00
N MET A 56 4.58 5.95 -17.72
CA MET A 56 3.77 4.95 -17.01
C MET A 56 2.97 5.62 -15.88
N GLY A 57 1.85 5.03 -15.48
CA GLY A 57 1.00 5.53 -14.42
C GLY A 57 -0.11 6.46 -14.89
N VAL A 58 -0.81 7.07 -13.93
CA VAL A 58 -1.88 8.05 -14.15
C VAL A 58 -1.35 9.22 -14.98
N GLY A 59 -2.10 9.60 -16.01
CA GLY A 59 -1.70 10.66 -16.96
C GLY A 59 -0.78 10.19 -18.10
N SER A 60 -0.37 8.91 -18.12
CA SER A 60 0.28 8.34 -19.30
C SER A 60 -0.66 8.35 -20.52
N ARG A 61 -0.09 8.25 -21.73
CA ARG A 61 -0.91 8.22 -22.96
C ARG A 61 -1.94 7.09 -22.94
N VAL A 62 -1.51 5.88 -22.59
CA VAL A 62 -2.38 4.70 -22.51
C VAL A 62 -3.47 4.89 -21.44
N TYR A 63 -3.14 5.51 -20.30
CA TYR A 63 -4.12 5.87 -19.29
C TYR A 63 -5.15 6.87 -19.83
N ASN A 64 -4.70 7.93 -20.50
CA ASN A 64 -5.58 8.98 -21.03
C ASN A 64 -6.47 8.46 -22.18
N ASP A 65 -5.94 7.61 -23.05
CA ASP A 65 -6.70 6.95 -24.11
C ASP A 65 -7.86 6.11 -23.52
N LEU A 66 -7.63 5.45 -22.38
CA LEU A 66 -8.67 4.71 -21.66
C LEU A 66 -9.63 5.65 -20.90
N GLU A 67 -9.12 6.73 -20.30
CA GLU A 67 -9.92 7.75 -19.61
C GLU A 67 -10.93 8.40 -20.57
N ASP A 68 -10.54 8.64 -21.82
CA ASP A 68 -11.41 9.20 -22.87
C ASP A 68 -12.63 8.33 -23.20
N VAL A 69 -12.54 7.02 -22.98
CA VAL A 69 -13.64 6.05 -23.20
C VAL A 69 -14.13 5.42 -21.90
N ALA A 70 -13.80 6.04 -20.76
CA ALA A 70 -14.12 5.48 -19.46
C ALA A 70 -15.62 5.35 -19.20
N ASP A 71 -16.44 6.24 -19.75
CA ASP A 71 -17.88 6.14 -19.65
C ASP A 71 -18.40 4.90 -20.39
N GLU A 72 -17.83 4.56 -21.55
CA GLU A 72 -18.17 3.35 -22.29
C GLU A 72 -17.78 2.09 -21.50
N LEU A 73 -16.59 2.08 -20.91
CA LEU A 73 -16.16 0.99 -20.03
C LEU A 73 -17.09 0.88 -18.81
N TYR A 74 -17.49 2.00 -18.21
CA TYR A 74 -18.45 2.01 -17.12
C TYR A 74 -19.81 1.47 -17.55
N TYR A 75 -20.37 1.92 -18.68
CA TYR A 75 -21.65 1.40 -19.20
C TYR A 75 -21.59 -0.10 -19.47
N LYS A 76 -20.42 -0.60 -19.85
CA LYS A 76 -20.19 -2.02 -20.06
C LYS A 76 -20.22 -2.83 -18.75
N LEU A 77 -19.78 -2.22 -17.66
CA LEU A 77 -19.65 -2.85 -16.36
C LEU A 77 -20.87 -2.63 -15.44
N ARG A 78 -21.65 -1.56 -15.66
CA ARG A 78 -22.70 -1.09 -14.73
C ARG A 78 -23.82 -2.07 -14.40
N SER A 79 -24.01 -3.12 -15.21
CA SER A 79 -25.02 -4.14 -14.98
C SER A 79 -24.58 -5.22 -13.99
N GLU A 80 -23.33 -5.18 -13.56
CA GLU A 80 -22.72 -6.18 -12.68
C GLU A 80 -22.69 -5.64 -11.25
N ASP A 81 -23.18 -6.42 -10.29
CA ASP A 81 -23.15 -6.03 -8.88
C ASP A 81 -21.73 -6.05 -8.31
N ASP A 82 -20.90 -7.02 -8.73
CA ASP A 82 -19.51 -7.18 -8.29
C ASP A 82 -18.55 -7.17 -9.47
N ILE A 83 -17.43 -6.46 -9.33
CA ILE A 83 -16.36 -6.42 -10.34
C ILE A 83 -15.04 -6.70 -9.66
N LEU A 84 -14.36 -7.75 -10.12
CA LEU A 84 -13.01 -8.10 -9.68
C LEU A 84 -11.99 -7.65 -10.72
N PHE A 85 -11.13 -6.69 -10.36
CA PHE A 85 -9.97 -6.32 -11.16
C PHE A 85 -8.78 -7.18 -10.79
N LEU A 86 -8.20 -7.87 -11.78
CA LEU A 86 -6.96 -8.62 -11.60
C LEU A 86 -5.79 -7.83 -12.14
N THR A 87 -4.93 -7.40 -11.23
CA THR A 87 -3.79 -6.53 -11.53
C THR A 87 -2.50 -7.17 -11.03
N ASP A 88 -1.39 -6.76 -11.62
CA ASP A 88 -0.08 -7.32 -11.33
C ASP A 88 1.03 -6.28 -11.47
N GLY A 89 2.28 -6.76 -11.51
CA GLY A 89 3.46 -5.94 -11.59
C GLY A 89 3.51 -4.96 -12.76
N ASN A 90 2.62 -5.06 -13.74
CA ASN A 90 2.44 -3.99 -14.71
C ASN A 90 1.46 -2.90 -14.24
N PRO A 91 1.89 -1.64 -14.01
CA PRO A 91 0.99 -0.56 -13.63
C PRO A 91 -0.17 -0.33 -14.60
N ALA A 92 0.00 -0.63 -15.89
CA ALA A 92 -1.08 -0.52 -16.86
C ALA A 92 -2.27 -1.45 -16.56
N SER A 93 -2.03 -2.57 -15.87
CA SER A 93 -3.09 -3.46 -15.39
C SER A 93 -4.03 -2.80 -14.36
N LEU A 94 -3.56 -1.75 -13.67
CA LEU A 94 -4.34 -0.99 -12.69
C LEU A 94 -5.20 0.12 -13.33
N TYR A 95 -5.02 0.44 -14.62
CA TYR A 95 -5.73 1.58 -15.24
C TYR A 95 -7.25 1.41 -15.23
N PRO A 96 -7.82 0.25 -15.60
CA PRO A 96 -9.28 0.06 -15.54
C PRO A 96 -9.83 0.24 -14.13
N TYR A 97 -9.15 -0.33 -13.12
CA TYR A 97 -9.52 -0.15 -11.72
C TYR A 97 -9.52 1.33 -11.34
N TYR A 98 -8.43 2.05 -11.64
CA TYR A 98 -8.23 3.43 -11.22
C TYR A 98 -9.22 4.40 -11.89
N ILE A 99 -9.57 4.14 -13.14
CA ILE A 99 -10.58 4.90 -13.87
C ILE A 99 -11.97 4.60 -13.32
N ILE A 100 -12.29 3.32 -13.08
CA ILE A 100 -13.60 2.95 -12.59
C ILE A 100 -13.76 3.50 -11.17
N LYS A 101 -12.90 3.18 -10.19
CA LYS A 101 -13.08 3.50 -8.75
C LYS A 101 -13.60 4.91 -8.40
N ASN A 102 -13.24 5.93 -9.18
CA ASN A 102 -13.59 7.33 -8.95
C ASN A 102 -14.97 7.73 -9.47
N ARG A 103 -15.66 6.86 -10.21
CA ARG A 103 -16.99 7.11 -10.76
C ARG A 103 -18.05 6.65 -9.74
N LYS A 104 -19.21 7.31 -9.68
CA LYS A 104 -20.28 6.93 -8.73
C LYS A 104 -20.86 5.59 -9.15
N HIS A 105 -20.76 4.60 -8.27
CA HIS A 105 -21.10 3.22 -8.61
C HIS A 105 -22.17 2.64 -7.71
N HIS A 106 -23.04 1.84 -8.32
CA HIS A 106 -23.89 0.88 -7.63
C HIS A 106 -23.20 -0.49 -7.47
N MET A 107 -21.92 -0.58 -7.85
CA MET A 107 -21.17 -1.83 -7.98
C MET A 107 -20.15 -1.93 -6.85
N ASN A 108 -19.96 -3.14 -6.33
CA ASN A 108 -18.86 -3.48 -5.44
C ASN A 108 -17.58 -3.70 -6.26
N ILE A 109 -16.53 -2.96 -5.91
CA ILE A 109 -15.21 -3.12 -6.53
C ILE A 109 -14.37 -4.05 -5.65
N HIS A 110 -13.86 -5.12 -6.25
CA HIS A 110 -12.91 -6.03 -5.65
C HIS A 110 -11.59 -5.94 -6.41
N LEU A 111 -10.48 -5.98 -5.69
CA LEU A 111 -9.15 -5.81 -6.26
C LEU A 111 -8.24 -6.98 -5.88
N TRP A 112 -7.74 -7.68 -6.89
CA TRP A 112 -6.57 -8.54 -6.75
C TRP A 112 -5.35 -7.79 -7.24
N ALA A 113 -4.33 -7.64 -6.40
CA ALA A 113 -3.10 -6.95 -6.78
C ALA A 113 -1.85 -7.72 -6.36
N SER A 114 -0.84 -7.71 -7.24
CA SER A 114 0.50 -8.19 -6.93
C SER A 114 1.53 -7.15 -7.36
N PRO A 115 2.53 -6.83 -6.52
CA PRO A 115 3.49 -5.79 -6.82
C PRO A 115 4.42 -6.18 -7.98
N PRO A 116 5.05 -5.20 -8.64
CA PRO A 116 6.18 -5.46 -9.53
C PRO A 116 7.32 -6.11 -8.76
N TRP A 117 8.13 -6.94 -9.42
CA TRP A 117 9.34 -7.45 -8.81
C TRP A 117 10.38 -6.35 -8.62
N SER A 118 11.19 -6.45 -7.57
CA SER A 118 12.20 -5.42 -7.25
C SER A 118 13.21 -5.19 -8.38
N ILE A 119 13.45 -6.22 -9.20
CA ILE A 119 14.32 -6.18 -10.38
C ILE A 119 13.75 -5.36 -11.55
N GLU A 120 12.44 -5.07 -11.55
CA GLU A 120 11.78 -4.29 -12.62
C GLU A 120 11.99 -2.76 -12.47
N GLY A 121 12.56 -2.35 -11.33
CA GLY A 121 13.00 -0.98 -11.09
C GLY A 121 12.11 -0.18 -10.13
N LYS A 122 12.77 0.71 -9.38
CA LYS A 122 12.14 1.53 -8.31
C LYS A 122 11.00 2.42 -8.82
N ALA A 123 11.10 2.93 -10.05
CA ALA A 123 10.06 3.77 -10.63
C ALA A 123 8.73 3.00 -10.82
N ARG A 124 8.80 1.76 -11.32
CA ARG A 124 7.61 0.90 -11.51
C ARG A 124 6.96 0.55 -10.17
N MET A 125 7.79 0.23 -9.18
CA MET A 125 7.36 -0.02 -7.81
C MET A 125 6.64 1.19 -7.19
N ASN A 126 7.22 2.39 -7.31
CA ASN A 126 6.62 3.61 -6.78
C ASN A 126 5.30 3.93 -7.47
N ILE A 127 5.22 3.83 -8.80
CA ILE A 127 3.96 4.07 -9.55
C ILE A 127 2.87 3.09 -9.09
N HIS A 128 3.19 1.80 -8.99
CA HIS A 128 2.24 0.80 -8.52
C HIS A 128 1.75 1.11 -7.09
N LYS A 129 2.68 1.46 -6.19
CA LYS A 129 2.36 1.87 -4.82
C LYS A 129 1.48 3.12 -4.78
N ASP A 130 1.79 4.14 -5.59
CA ASP A 130 1.04 5.39 -5.64
C ASP A 130 -0.38 5.15 -6.14
N MET A 131 -0.56 4.29 -7.16
CA MET A 131 -1.88 3.94 -7.68
C MET A 131 -2.77 3.17 -6.69
N LEU A 132 -2.15 2.42 -5.79
CA LEU A 132 -2.81 1.65 -4.73
C LEU A 132 -2.84 2.38 -3.37
N SER A 133 -2.32 3.60 -3.28
CA SER A 133 -2.26 4.36 -2.02
C SER A 133 -3.64 4.79 -1.50
N ASP A 134 -4.62 4.86 -2.40
CA ASP A 134 -6.01 5.18 -2.09
C ASP A 134 -6.92 4.06 -2.59
N LEU A 135 -7.40 3.27 -1.64
CA LEU A 135 -8.32 2.15 -1.85
C LEU A 135 -9.77 2.53 -1.47
N SER A 136 -10.07 3.81 -1.32
CA SER A 136 -11.42 4.28 -1.02
C SER A 136 -12.41 3.76 -2.06
N GLY A 137 -13.55 3.24 -1.60
CA GLY A 137 -14.59 2.67 -2.46
C GLY A 137 -14.31 1.24 -2.94
N VAL A 138 -13.19 0.63 -2.54
CA VAL A 138 -12.93 -0.80 -2.77
C VAL A 138 -13.62 -1.62 -1.67
N LYS A 139 -14.48 -2.56 -2.08
CA LYS A 139 -15.20 -3.47 -1.19
C LYS A 139 -14.30 -4.57 -0.64
N SER A 140 -13.42 -5.13 -1.47
CA SER A 140 -12.39 -6.02 -0.93
C SER A 140 -11.09 -6.05 -1.71
N VAL A 141 -10.02 -6.41 -1.01
CA VAL A 141 -8.66 -6.49 -1.57
C VAL A 141 -8.05 -7.85 -1.27
N CYS A 142 -7.49 -8.49 -2.30
CA CYS A 142 -6.58 -9.61 -2.20
C CYS A 142 -5.20 -9.13 -2.69
N TYR A 143 -4.28 -8.87 -1.76
CA TYR A 143 -2.93 -8.45 -2.10
C TYR A 143 -1.97 -9.62 -1.91
N ILE A 144 -1.28 -10.02 -2.97
CA ILE A 144 -0.31 -11.11 -2.93
C ILE A 144 1.06 -10.59 -3.31
N ASP A 145 1.95 -10.53 -2.32
CA ASP A 145 3.35 -10.22 -2.52
C ASP A 145 4.08 -11.43 -3.12
N THR A 146 4.54 -11.29 -4.37
CA THR A 146 5.28 -12.34 -5.09
C THR A 146 6.80 -12.16 -5.04
N GLN A 147 7.31 -11.21 -4.24
CA GLN A 147 8.76 -10.96 -4.13
C GLN A 147 9.51 -12.13 -3.49
N ASP A 148 8.87 -12.86 -2.57
CA ASP A 148 9.51 -13.99 -1.89
C ASP A 148 9.87 -15.12 -2.84
N TYR A 149 9.14 -15.26 -3.95
CA TYR A 149 9.49 -16.21 -5.00
C TYR A 149 10.87 -15.88 -5.61
N LEU A 150 11.28 -14.61 -5.70
CA LEU A 150 12.61 -14.25 -6.21
C LEU A 150 13.78 -14.80 -5.37
N LYS A 151 13.54 -15.24 -4.14
CA LYS A 151 14.56 -15.83 -3.26
C LYS A 151 14.89 -17.28 -3.64
N ASN A 152 14.01 -17.94 -4.39
CA ASN A 152 14.19 -19.32 -4.81
C ASN A 152 15.19 -19.42 -5.98
N GLU A 153 15.84 -20.58 -6.09
CA GLU A 153 16.73 -20.87 -7.22
C GLU A 153 15.92 -21.40 -8.41
N TYR A 154 15.83 -20.60 -9.48
CA TYR A 154 15.21 -20.99 -10.73
C TYR A 154 16.23 -21.19 -11.84
N LYS A 155 16.00 -22.20 -12.69
CA LYS A 155 16.79 -22.41 -13.92
C LYS A 155 16.57 -21.30 -14.95
N ASN A 156 15.38 -20.69 -14.96
CA ASN A 156 14.99 -19.59 -15.84
C ASN A 156 13.74 -18.88 -15.28
N PHE A 157 13.39 -17.74 -15.88
CA PHE A 157 12.21 -16.94 -15.49
C PHE A 157 10.88 -17.69 -15.65
N GLY A 158 10.80 -18.67 -16.55
CA GLY A 158 9.60 -19.49 -16.72
C GLY A 158 9.26 -20.31 -15.47
N GLY A 159 10.27 -20.86 -14.78
CA GLY A 159 10.05 -21.59 -13.52
C GLY A 159 9.53 -20.71 -12.38
N LEU A 160 10.00 -19.46 -12.30
CA LEU A 160 9.46 -18.46 -11.37
C LEU A 160 7.97 -18.22 -11.65
N LEU A 161 7.62 -17.98 -12.92
CA LEU A 161 6.24 -17.75 -13.32
C LEU A 161 5.36 -18.96 -13.04
N GLU A 162 5.84 -20.17 -13.31
CA GLU A 162 5.11 -21.41 -13.06
C GLU A 162 4.75 -21.58 -11.58
N ASP A 163 5.70 -21.35 -10.66
CA ASP A 163 5.45 -21.42 -9.23
C ASP A 163 4.41 -20.40 -8.75
N VAL A 164 4.49 -19.15 -9.25
CA VAL A 164 3.50 -18.12 -8.94
C VAL A 164 2.13 -18.50 -9.50
N GLN A 165 2.07 -19.05 -10.72
CA GLN A 165 0.82 -19.50 -11.32
C GLN A 165 0.20 -20.69 -10.60
N ASN A 166 1.00 -21.64 -10.13
CA ASN A 166 0.52 -22.77 -9.33
C ASN A 166 -0.14 -22.28 -8.03
N TYR A 167 0.46 -21.28 -7.38
CA TYR A 167 -0.14 -20.66 -6.20
C TYR A 167 -1.44 -19.91 -6.53
N PHE A 168 -1.47 -19.18 -7.65
CA PHE A 168 -2.69 -18.49 -8.09
C PHE A 168 -3.80 -19.49 -8.44
N GLU A 169 -3.48 -20.64 -9.04
CA GLU A 169 -4.47 -21.67 -9.36
C GLU A 169 -5.12 -22.25 -8.10
N GLU A 170 -4.39 -22.32 -6.99
CA GLU A 170 -4.91 -22.74 -5.69
C GLU A 170 -5.81 -21.66 -5.05
N ILE A 171 -5.37 -20.40 -5.06
CA ILE A 171 -6.04 -19.32 -4.31
C ILE A 171 -7.21 -18.71 -5.08
N PHE A 172 -7.10 -18.57 -6.40
CA PHE A 172 -8.07 -17.85 -7.22
C PHE A 172 -9.52 -18.37 -7.10
N PRO A 173 -9.77 -19.70 -7.13
CA PRO A 173 -11.12 -20.24 -6.91
C PRO A 173 -11.69 -19.89 -5.54
N ILE A 174 -10.86 -19.83 -4.50
CA ILE A 174 -11.32 -19.52 -3.14
C ILE A 174 -11.71 -18.05 -3.04
N VAL A 175 -10.90 -17.17 -3.63
CA VAL A 175 -11.17 -15.72 -3.67
C VAL A 175 -12.47 -15.44 -4.41
N ILE A 176 -12.64 -15.99 -5.62
CA ILE A 176 -13.80 -15.71 -6.46
C ILE A 176 -15.10 -16.24 -5.86
N ASP A 177 -15.09 -17.44 -5.28
CA ASP A 177 -16.28 -18.06 -4.67
C ASP A 177 -16.72 -17.35 -3.37
N SER A 178 -15.79 -16.63 -2.74
CA SER A 178 -16.05 -15.92 -1.48
C SER A 178 -16.56 -14.50 -1.66
N ILE A 179 -16.35 -13.87 -2.83
CA ILE A 179 -16.75 -12.48 -3.11
C ILE A 179 -18.25 -12.25 -2.87
N SER A 180 -19.10 -13.15 -3.36
CA SER A 180 -20.56 -13.05 -3.22
C SER A 180 -21.08 -13.04 -1.77
N LYS A 181 -20.22 -13.37 -0.79
CA LYS A 181 -20.57 -13.45 0.64
C LYS A 181 -20.08 -12.22 1.43
N ILE A 182 -19.41 -11.27 0.78
CA ILE A 182 -18.80 -10.12 1.43
C ILE A 182 -19.86 -9.05 1.70
N GLU A 183 -20.21 -8.86 2.98
CA GLU A 183 -21.16 -7.82 3.39
C GLU A 183 -20.48 -6.49 3.72
N ASN A 184 -19.30 -6.53 4.31
CA ASN A 184 -18.54 -5.35 4.77
C ASN A 184 -17.24 -5.21 3.98
N GLU A 185 -16.66 -4.02 3.99
CA GLU A 185 -15.32 -3.82 3.44
C GLU A 185 -14.36 -4.84 4.08
N SER A 186 -13.54 -5.54 3.28
CA SER A 186 -12.77 -6.70 3.75
C SER A 186 -11.43 -6.85 3.04
N TYR A 187 -10.46 -7.51 3.66
CA TYR A 187 -9.25 -7.99 2.99
C TYR A 187 -9.24 -9.52 2.94
N PHE A 188 -8.60 -10.11 1.94
CA PHE A 188 -8.42 -11.55 1.85
C PHE A 188 -7.16 -11.96 2.61
N ASP A 189 -7.33 -12.73 3.68
CA ASP A 189 -6.22 -13.29 4.44
C ASP A 189 -5.76 -14.60 3.79
N LEU A 190 -4.50 -14.63 3.34
CA LEU A 190 -3.91 -15.79 2.66
C LEU A 190 -3.69 -16.99 3.58
N VAL A 191 -3.59 -16.78 4.90
CA VAL A 191 -3.37 -17.85 5.88
C VAL A 191 -4.66 -18.62 6.13
N SER A 192 -5.73 -17.91 6.52
CA SER A 192 -7.05 -18.50 6.72
C SER A 192 -7.79 -18.79 5.42
N LYS A 193 -7.33 -18.23 4.29
CA LYS A 193 -7.95 -18.30 2.96
C LYS A 193 -9.40 -17.81 2.99
N SER A 194 -9.62 -16.69 3.67
CA SER A 194 -10.95 -16.13 3.88
C SER A 194 -10.92 -14.60 3.89
N TYR A 195 -12.07 -13.97 3.61
CA TYR A 195 -12.22 -12.53 3.73
C TYR A 195 -12.47 -12.13 5.20
N ILE A 196 -11.65 -11.20 5.69
CA ILE A 196 -11.73 -10.63 7.03
C ILE A 196 -12.35 -9.22 6.92
N PRO A 197 -13.52 -8.98 7.55
CA PRO A 197 -14.14 -7.66 7.58
C PRO A 197 -13.30 -6.61 8.30
N LEU A 198 -13.16 -5.44 7.69
CA LEU A 198 -12.61 -4.24 8.31
C LEU A 198 -13.55 -3.80 9.45
N GLY A 199 -12.99 -3.57 10.63
CA GLY A 199 -13.75 -3.16 11.83
C GLY A 199 -14.24 -4.31 12.73
N LYS A 200 -13.93 -5.58 12.42
CA LYS A 200 -14.15 -6.69 13.37
C LYS A 200 -13.11 -6.59 14.49
N VAL A 201 -13.55 -6.43 15.75
CA VAL A 201 -12.68 -6.57 16.92
C VAL A 201 -12.20 -8.03 16.95
N LEU A 202 -10.91 -8.26 16.69
CA LEU A 202 -10.28 -9.58 16.84
C LEU A 202 -10.52 -10.09 18.26
N ASN A 203 -11.12 -11.28 18.38
CA ASN A 203 -11.30 -11.90 19.69
C ASN A 203 -9.93 -12.41 20.15
N LYS A 204 -9.61 -12.35 21.46
CA LYS A 204 -8.31 -12.84 22.00
C LYS A 204 -7.98 -14.31 21.66
N ASN A 205 -8.96 -15.08 21.20
CA ASN A 205 -8.82 -16.47 20.78
C ASN A 205 -8.63 -16.65 19.26
N ASP A 206 -8.77 -15.57 18.47
CA ASP A 206 -8.39 -15.54 17.06
C ASP A 206 -6.87 -15.39 17.03
N ILE A 207 -6.17 -16.50 17.26
CA ILE A 207 -4.71 -16.57 17.19
C ILE A 207 -4.32 -16.40 15.72
N LEU A 208 -4.17 -15.15 15.28
CA LEU A 208 -3.15 -14.82 14.31
C LEU A 208 -1.83 -15.26 14.97
N GLU A 209 -1.26 -16.37 14.51
CA GLU A 209 0.09 -16.75 14.91
C GLU A 209 1.03 -15.60 14.51
N ASN A 210 1.23 -14.70 15.46
CA ASN A 210 2.18 -13.61 15.46
C ASN A 210 3.59 -14.22 15.36
N ARG A 211 4.00 -14.61 14.16
CA ARG A 211 5.40 -14.94 13.89
C ARG A 211 6.23 -13.73 13.48
N TYR A 212 5.63 -12.54 13.34
CA TYR A 212 6.37 -11.40 12.78
C TYR A 212 6.24 -10.04 13.48
N LEU A 213 5.48 -9.87 14.57
CA LEU A 213 5.38 -8.55 15.21
C LEU A 213 5.46 -8.62 16.75
N THR A 214 6.50 -8.00 17.30
CA THR A 214 6.65 -7.65 18.71
C THR A 214 6.32 -6.17 18.92
N GLY A 215 5.31 -5.88 19.74
CA GLY A 215 5.03 -4.53 20.27
C GLY A 215 3.64 -4.01 19.90
N ASP A 216 2.90 -3.52 20.91
CA ASP A 216 1.52 -3.04 20.80
C ASP A 216 1.38 -1.86 19.83
N VAL A 217 0.85 -2.13 18.63
CA VAL A 217 0.55 -1.13 17.59
C VAL A 217 -0.97 -0.96 17.52
N ASN A 218 -1.42 0.29 17.55
CA ASN A 218 -2.84 0.64 17.51
C ASN A 218 -3.47 0.20 16.18
N ILE A 219 -4.29 -0.83 16.31
CA ILE A 219 -4.80 -1.71 15.27
C ILE A 219 -5.62 -0.95 14.20
N ALA A 220 -6.22 0.19 14.57
CA ALA A 220 -7.00 1.04 13.66
C ALA A 220 -6.19 1.64 12.49
N SER A 221 -4.89 1.92 12.71
CA SER A 221 -3.97 2.46 11.70
C SER A 221 -3.29 1.39 10.82
N MET A 222 -3.39 0.11 11.18
CA MET A 222 -2.96 -1.01 10.31
C MET A 222 -3.97 -1.27 9.19
N TYR A 223 -5.26 -1.03 9.41
CA TYR A 223 -6.34 -1.43 8.50
C TYR A 223 -6.40 -0.72 7.14
N LEU A 224 -5.69 0.41 6.96
CA LEU A 224 -5.52 1.05 5.64
C LEU A 224 -4.29 0.52 4.88
N ILE A 225 -3.41 -0.25 5.54
CA ILE A 225 -2.07 -0.64 5.04
C ILE A 225 -1.89 -2.17 5.04
N GLU A 226 -2.88 -2.98 5.41
CA GLU A 226 -2.78 -4.46 5.34
C GLU A 226 -2.75 -5.04 3.90
N GLY A 227 -2.69 -4.19 2.87
CA GLY A 227 -2.27 -4.54 1.50
C GLY A 227 -0.88 -4.03 1.10
N MET A 228 -0.10 -3.43 2.00
CA MET A 228 1.24 -2.87 1.73
C MET A 228 2.15 -2.96 2.96
N VAL A 229 2.55 -4.15 3.37
CA VAL A 229 3.66 -4.27 4.32
C VAL A 229 4.98 -4.27 3.54
N TYR A 230 5.67 -3.12 3.52
CA TYR A 230 7.11 -3.06 3.24
C TYR A 230 7.87 -3.21 4.57
N ILE A 231 8.57 -4.32 4.73
CA ILE A 231 9.61 -4.47 5.76
C ILE A 231 10.90 -3.82 5.21
N PRO A 232 11.40 -2.72 5.79
CA PRO A 232 12.59 -2.07 5.26
C PRO A 232 13.85 -2.79 5.74
N ASN A 233 14.66 -3.28 4.80
CA ASN A 233 16.10 -3.48 5.04
C ASN A 233 16.90 -2.38 4.36
N TYR A 234 17.22 -1.37 5.17
CA TYR A 234 18.41 -0.53 5.26
C TYR A 234 19.32 -0.23 4.03
N MET A 235 19.67 1.07 3.95
CA MET A 235 20.77 1.76 3.23
C MET A 235 20.49 2.11 1.75
N GLU A 236 20.56 3.36 1.25
CA GLU A 236 21.49 4.44 1.57
C GLU A 236 20.94 5.84 1.15
N SER A 237 21.20 6.82 2.02
CA SER A 237 21.31 8.29 1.87
C SER A 237 20.58 9.06 0.74
N ASN A 238 19.62 9.90 1.14
CA ASN A 238 19.66 11.33 0.82
C ASN A 238 18.90 12.15 1.88
N THR A 239 19.48 13.28 2.31
CA THR A 239 19.02 14.09 3.44
C THR A 239 17.62 14.68 3.25
N TYR A 240 17.20 14.92 2.01
CA TYR A 240 15.85 15.41 1.68
C TYR A 240 14.74 14.36 1.90
N THR A 241 15.07 13.07 1.93
CA THR A 241 14.09 11.99 2.09
C THR A 241 13.74 11.70 3.56
N LYS A 242 14.57 12.16 4.51
CA LYS A 242 14.27 12.02 5.95
C LYS A 242 13.13 12.95 6.37
N ASP A 243 13.07 14.19 5.87
CA ASP A 243 12.12 15.17 6.38
C ASP A 243 10.67 14.90 5.93
N THR A 244 10.47 14.25 4.77
CA THR A 244 9.13 13.89 4.28
C THR A 244 8.61 12.59 4.88
N ILE A 245 9.50 11.66 5.26
CA ILE A 245 9.14 10.35 5.87
C ILE A 245 8.92 10.49 7.40
N TYR A 246 9.49 11.51 8.04
CA TYR A 246 9.36 11.75 9.49
C TYR A 246 8.35 12.83 9.91
N ARG A 247 7.40 13.22 9.04
CA ARG A 247 6.22 13.94 9.53
C ARG A 247 5.33 12.97 10.29
N SER A 248 5.61 12.89 11.59
CA SER A 248 4.85 12.10 12.55
C SER A 248 3.38 12.53 12.49
N VAL A 249 2.51 11.55 12.28
CA VAL A 249 1.07 11.77 12.16
C VAL A 249 0.53 12.21 13.52
N ALA A 250 -0.37 13.19 13.55
CA ALA A 250 -0.94 13.70 14.78
C ALA A 250 -1.64 12.56 15.57
N ARG A 251 -1.35 12.45 16.87
CA ARG A 251 -1.87 11.42 17.80
C ARG A 251 -2.61 12.05 18.97
N ILE A 252 -3.57 11.33 19.53
CA ILE A 252 -4.52 11.83 20.57
C ILE A 252 -3.77 12.25 21.86
N ASP A 253 -2.71 11.54 22.21
CA ASP A 253 -1.85 11.75 23.37
C ASP A 253 -0.56 12.55 23.03
N GLY A 254 -0.41 13.02 21.80
CA GLY A 254 0.84 13.65 21.38
C GLY A 254 1.16 14.91 22.15
N LYS A 255 0.17 15.62 22.69
CA LYS A 255 0.43 16.76 23.58
C LYS A 255 0.97 16.33 24.96
N LYS A 256 0.56 15.16 25.48
CA LYS A 256 1.13 14.55 26.69
C LYS A 256 2.61 14.21 26.46
N ILE A 257 2.91 13.53 25.35
CA ILE A 257 4.29 13.18 24.96
C ILE A 257 5.15 14.43 24.78
N CYS A 258 4.64 15.45 24.07
CA CYS A 258 5.36 16.71 23.86
C CYS A 258 5.73 17.38 25.19
N ASN A 259 4.83 17.39 26.16
CA ASN A 259 5.07 17.97 27.49
C ASN A 259 6.07 17.15 28.30
N THR A 260 5.94 15.82 28.32
CA THR A 260 6.90 14.94 28.99
C THR A 260 8.30 15.13 28.41
N LEU A 261 8.43 15.14 27.07
CA LEU A 261 9.73 15.37 26.41
C LEU A 261 10.30 16.76 26.69
N ARG A 262 9.44 17.79 26.83
CA ARG A 262 9.87 19.14 27.24
C ARG A 262 10.47 19.13 28.65
N GLU A 263 9.87 18.42 29.61
CA GLU A 263 10.43 18.27 30.95
C GLU A 263 11.79 17.55 30.93
N TYR A 264 11.93 16.52 30.08
CA TYR A 264 13.21 15.84 29.90
C TYR A 264 14.30 16.74 29.31
N ARG A 265 13.94 17.62 28.38
CA ARG A 265 14.86 18.64 27.84
C ARG A 265 15.33 19.59 28.95
N PHE A 266 14.45 20.02 29.85
CA PHE A 266 14.84 20.81 31.03
C PHE A 266 15.74 20.03 32.00
N LYS A 267 15.41 18.78 32.32
CA LYS A 267 16.24 17.92 33.19
C LYS A 267 17.63 17.71 32.59
N LEU A 268 17.73 17.44 31.29
CA LEU A 268 19.00 17.29 30.59
C LEU A 268 19.84 18.57 30.68
N ALA A 269 19.23 19.73 30.45
CA ALA A 269 19.92 21.01 30.55
C ALA A 269 20.45 21.26 31.97
N GLN A 270 19.61 21.08 32.98
CA GLN A 270 19.97 21.27 34.39
C GLN A 270 21.10 20.34 34.84
N MET A 271 21.03 19.05 34.48
CA MET A 271 22.03 18.05 34.85
C MET A 271 23.42 18.33 34.28
N ASN A 272 23.48 19.07 33.16
CA ASN A 272 24.72 19.44 32.48
C ASN A 272 25.08 20.92 32.60
N SER A 273 24.33 21.68 33.42
CA SER A 273 24.51 23.13 33.60
C SER A 273 24.47 23.92 32.27
N ILE A 274 23.60 23.49 31.35
CA ILE A 274 23.35 24.17 30.06
C ILE A 274 22.21 25.17 30.29
N GLU A 275 22.42 26.43 29.90
CA GLU A 275 21.37 27.44 29.91
C GLU A 275 20.33 27.12 28.82
N PHE A 276 19.10 26.86 29.23
CA PHE A 276 18.01 26.43 28.35
C PHE A 276 16.68 27.03 28.80
N ASN A 277 16.02 27.73 27.88
CA ASN A 277 14.68 28.28 28.04
C ASN A 277 13.80 27.72 26.93
N SER A 278 12.58 27.30 27.27
CA SER A 278 11.58 26.79 26.33
C SER A 278 10.24 27.45 26.62
N GLU A 279 9.61 27.98 25.58
CA GLU A 279 8.29 28.60 25.67
C GLU A 279 7.17 27.54 25.70
N GLU A 280 6.05 27.87 26.33
CA GLU A 280 4.91 26.95 26.37
C GLU A 280 4.20 26.86 25.01
N CYS A 281 3.81 25.64 24.64
CA CYS A 281 3.20 25.38 23.34
C CYS A 281 1.76 25.92 23.31
N SER A 282 1.56 27.03 22.58
CA SER A 282 0.26 27.70 22.41
C SER A 282 -0.70 26.98 21.45
N TYR A 283 -0.22 25.95 20.74
CA TYR A 283 -1.02 25.20 19.76
C TYR A 283 -2.13 24.37 20.44
N VAL A 284 -3.37 24.47 19.95
CA VAL A 284 -4.55 23.77 20.48
C VAL A 284 -5.07 22.80 19.40
N GLY A 285 -4.92 21.50 19.63
CA GLY A 285 -5.35 20.46 18.68
C GLY A 285 -4.50 19.18 18.77
N ALA A 286 -4.79 18.20 17.91
CA ALA A 286 -4.03 16.96 17.83
C ALA A 286 -2.58 17.24 17.42
N CYS A 287 -1.62 16.61 18.10
CA CYS A 287 -0.19 16.87 18.00
C CYS A 287 0.55 15.56 17.76
N ALA A 288 1.67 15.59 17.04
CA ALA A 288 2.46 14.41 16.73
C ALA A 288 3.39 13.94 17.86
N GLY A 289 3.49 14.70 18.96
CA GLY A 289 4.48 14.46 20.02
C GLY A 289 5.77 15.29 19.88
N THR A 290 6.10 15.73 18.67
CA THR A 290 7.18 16.68 18.38
C THR A 290 6.76 17.65 17.28
N CYS A 291 7.36 18.83 17.23
CA CYS A 291 7.18 19.84 16.19
C CYS A 291 8.51 20.51 15.86
N GLU A 292 8.54 21.36 14.84
CA GLU A 292 9.76 22.03 14.38
C GLU A 292 10.49 22.77 15.51
N LYS A 293 9.76 23.42 16.42
CA LYS A 293 10.34 24.08 17.60
C LYS A 293 10.93 23.10 18.63
N CYS A 294 10.28 21.95 18.83
CA CYS A 294 10.83 20.88 19.69
C CYS A 294 12.14 20.32 19.11
N ASP A 295 12.23 20.21 17.78
CA ASP A 295 13.43 19.72 17.10
C ASP A 295 14.56 20.76 17.17
N GLU A 296 14.25 22.05 17.09
CA GLU A 296 15.20 23.14 17.33
C GLU A 296 15.76 23.12 18.76
N GLU A 297 14.88 22.98 19.77
CA GLU A 297 15.28 22.85 21.17
C GLU A 297 16.18 21.63 21.40
N ALA A 298 15.81 20.48 20.82
CA ALA A 298 16.60 19.25 20.91
C ALA A 298 17.96 19.39 20.21
N ARG A 299 18.01 20.07 19.07
CA ARG A 299 19.24 20.34 18.32
C ARG A 299 20.17 21.27 19.10
N TYR A 300 19.64 22.33 19.70
CA TYR A 300 20.41 23.24 20.57
C TYR A 300 21.03 22.49 21.74
N LEU A 301 20.24 21.67 22.45
CA LEU A 301 20.73 20.88 23.57
C LEU A 301 21.77 19.85 23.14
N SER A 302 21.57 19.18 22.00
CA SER A 302 22.54 18.24 21.44
C SER A 302 23.88 18.91 21.12
N MET A 303 23.83 20.10 20.51
CA MET A 303 25.01 20.90 20.21
C MET A 303 25.75 21.31 21.50
N LYS A 304 25.04 21.84 22.49
CA LYS A 304 25.65 22.22 23.78
C LYS A 304 26.20 21.04 24.57
N LEU A 305 25.52 19.89 24.52
CA LEU A 305 25.99 18.67 25.16
C LEU A 305 27.28 18.16 24.50
N SER A 306 27.46 18.37 23.19
CA SER A 306 28.68 17.99 22.46
C SER A 306 29.93 18.77 22.87
N GLU A 307 29.75 19.96 23.45
CA GLU A 307 30.82 20.78 24.03
C GLU A 307 31.31 20.20 25.38
N ILE A 308 30.55 19.30 25.99
CA ILE A 308 30.87 18.64 27.27
C ILE A 308 31.54 17.29 26.98
N PRO A 309 32.70 16.96 27.60
CA PRO A 309 33.32 15.65 27.46
C PRO A 309 32.35 14.52 27.78
N LYS A 310 32.30 13.47 26.96
CA LYS A 310 31.30 12.40 27.04
C LYS A 310 31.22 11.75 28.43
N GLU A 311 32.35 11.66 29.13
CA GLU A 311 32.46 11.05 30.46
C GLU A 311 31.81 11.91 31.55
N LYS A 312 31.58 13.20 31.27
CA LYS A 312 30.95 14.17 32.16
C LYS A 312 29.50 14.47 31.79
N GLN A 313 29.03 14.01 30.63
CA GLN A 313 27.65 14.17 30.21
C GLN A 313 26.72 13.36 31.11
N ARG A 314 25.65 14.00 31.58
CA ARG A 314 24.63 13.37 32.43
C ARG A 314 23.29 13.36 31.70
N ILE A 315 22.82 12.17 31.33
CA ILE A 315 21.58 12.01 30.55
C ILE A 315 20.47 11.52 31.50
N PRO A 316 19.32 12.21 31.56
CA PRO A 316 18.19 11.76 32.37
C PRO A 316 17.63 10.44 31.81
N ARG A 317 17.31 9.48 32.68
CA ARG A 317 16.67 8.22 32.27
C ARG A 317 15.20 8.46 31.95
N LEU A 318 14.77 8.07 30.74
CA LEU A 318 13.34 7.97 30.42
C LEU A 318 12.79 6.68 31.04
N GLY A 319 11.80 6.81 31.93
CA GLY A 319 10.98 5.67 32.33
C GLY A 319 10.01 5.39 31.20
N LEU A 320 10.16 4.27 30.50
CA LEU A 320 9.28 3.91 29.38
C LEU A 320 7.81 3.77 29.85
N GLU A 321 7.60 3.42 31.12
CA GLU A 321 6.28 3.35 31.78
C GLU A 321 5.58 4.71 31.96
N GLU A 322 6.29 5.85 31.83
CA GLU A 322 5.71 7.20 31.96
C GLU A 322 5.23 7.77 30.61
N VAL A 323 5.57 7.12 29.50
CA VAL A 323 5.33 7.59 28.12
C VAL A 323 4.42 6.65 27.30
N GLU A 324 3.98 5.54 27.89
CA GLU A 324 2.90 4.69 27.34
C GLU A 324 1.51 5.37 27.41
#